data_AF-A0A1Y3BIF7-F1
#
_entry.id   AF-A0A1Y3BIF7-F1
#
_cell.length_a   1.000
_cell.length_b   1.000
_cell.length_c   1.000
_cell.angle_alpha   90.00
_cell.angle_beta   90.00
_cell.angle_gamma   90.00
#
_symmetry.space_group_name_H-M   'P 1'
#
loop_
_entity.id
_entity.type
_entity.pdbx_description
1 polymer ?
#
loop_
_entity_poly.entity_id
_entity_poly.type
_entity_poly.pdbx_seq_one_letter_code
_entity_poly.pdbx_strand_id
1 'polypeptide(L)'
;MGPFKHTVDDGLDLRKAVEIFEYLNNVELGLKDTYDIKMLTYLILIRLSDLCPSAILQRLENIVGLLKETCFTKLKSNAVKQEFEKQDELRRSAIRAFVAIYRICDADKDAVANELMNSIKTMPELQSLYESVMESNKIINELLPSMEVDFN
;
A
#
# COMPACT_ATOMS: atom_id res chain seq x y z
N MET A 1 32.06 20.24 -27.94
CA MET A 1 31.79 19.52 -26.67
C MET A 1 33.09 19.52 -25.87
N GLY A 2 33.07 20.11 -24.67
CA GLY A 2 34.26 20.35 -23.84
C GLY A 2 34.81 19.09 -23.13
N PRO A 3 35.85 19.22 -22.28
CA PRO A 3 36.65 18.12 -21.73
C PRO A 3 35.95 17.27 -20.64
N PHE A 4 34.62 17.24 -20.62
CA PHE A 4 33.86 16.46 -19.65
C PHE A 4 33.70 15.02 -20.13
N LYS A 5 34.05 14.07 -19.27
CA LYS A 5 33.91 12.64 -19.52
C LYS A 5 32.61 12.16 -18.88
N HIS A 6 31.66 11.69 -19.68
CA HIS A 6 30.44 11.06 -19.19
C HIS A 6 30.72 9.58 -18.93
N THR A 7 30.73 9.18 -17.65
CA THR A 7 30.86 7.77 -17.27
C THR A 7 29.47 7.16 -17.16
N VAL A 8 29.19 6.16 -17.99
CA VAL A 8 27.95 5.37 -17.91
C VAL A 8 28.24 4.15 -17.05
N ASP A 9 27.43 3.95 -16.01
CA ASP A 9 27.49 2.77 -15.13
C ASP A 9 26.28 1.87 -15.42
N ASP A 10 26.49 0.88 -16.29
CA ASP A 10 25.45 -0.07 -16.72
C ASP A 10 24.92 -0.94 -15.55
N GLY A 11 25.63 -0.99 -14.42
CA GLY A 11 25.23 -1.74 -13.23
C GLY A 11 24.41 -0.94 -12.22
N LEU A 12 24.23 0.37 -12.42
CA LEU A 12 23.55 1.25 -11.46
C LEU A 12 22.09 0.84 -11.22
N ASP A 13 21.36 0.51 -12.29
CA ASP A 13 19.94 0.13 -12.20
C ASP A 13 19.76 -1.21 -11.47
N LEU A 14 20.66 -2.16 -11.69
CA LEU A 14 20.63 -3.44 -10.98
C LEU A 14 20.91 -3.28 -9.49
N ARG A 15 21.88 -2.41 -9.11
CA ARG A 15 22.16 -2.15 -7.70
C ARG A 15 21.00 -1.43 -7.01
N LYS A 16 20.39 -0.42 -7.66
CA LYS A 16 19.17 0.22 -7.18
C LYS A 16 18.01 -0.77 -7.02
N ALA A 17 17.88 -1.73 -7.93
CA ALA A 17 16.87 -2.78 -7.84
C ALA A 17 17.07 -3.67 -6.60
N VAL A 18 18.31 -4.05 -6.27
CA VAL A 18 18.61 -4.83 -5.07
C VAL A 18 18.23 -4.06 -3.80
N GLU A 19 18.56 -2.77 -3.74
CA GLU A 19 18.24 -1.90 -2.59
C GLU A 19 16.72 -1.78 -2.36
N ILE A 20 15.91 -1.66 -3.42
CA ILE A 20 14.46 -1.57 -3.25
C ILE A 20 13.85 -2.90 -2.76
N PHE A 21 14.37 -4.05 -3.19
CA PHE A 21 13.85 -5.33 -2.70
C PHE A 21 14.21 -5.58 -1.23
N GLU A 22 15.40 -5.15 -0.79
CA GLU A 22 15.76 -5.19 0.62
C GLU A 22 14.87 -4.26 1.45
N TYR A 23 14.58 -3.07 0.93
CA TYR A 23 13.63 -2.16 1.56
C TYR A 23 12.22 -2.75 1.65
N LEU A 24 11.74 -3.41 0.60
CA LEU A 24 10.44 -4.08 0.59
C LEU A 24 10.36 -5.23 1.61
N ASN A 25 11.45 -5.95 1.85
CA ASN A 25 11.48 -6.95 2.92
C ASN A 25 11.20 -6.31 4.29
N ASN A 26 11.77 -5.13 4.56
CA ASN A 26 11.52 -4.40 5.80
C ASN A 26 10.08 -3.86 5.88
N VAL A 27 9.50 -3.45 4.75
CA VAL A 27 8.08 -3.06 4.66
C VAL A 27 7.18 -4.25 5.00
N GLU A 28 7.44 -5.45 4.45
CA GLU A 28 6.66 -6.65 4.79
C GLU A 28 6.76 -7.02 6.28
N LEU A 29 7.92 -6.79 6.91
CA LEU A 29 8.07 -6.95 8.36
C LEU A 29 7.24 -5.93 9.14
N GLY A 30 7.25 -4.66 8.72
CA GLY A 30 6.44 -3.59 9.33
C GLY A 30 4.93 -3.86 9.25
N LEU A 31 4.47 -4.52 8.19
CA LEU A 31 3.06 -4.94 8.04
C LEU A 31 2.64 -6.03 9.05
N LYS A 32 3.58 -6.67 9.74
CA LYS A 32 3.32 -7.70 10.77
C LYS A 32 3.49 -7.17 12.19
N ASP A 33 3.91 -5.92 12.34
CA ASP A 33 4.32 -5.35 13.62
C ASP A 33 3.12 -4.85 14.46
N THR A 34 3.43 -4.10 15.50
CA THR A 34 2.54 -3.35 16.36
C THR A 34 1.77 -2.27 15.60
N TYR A 35 0.69 -1.80 16.23
CA TYR A 35 -0.26 -0.85 15.67
C TYR A 35 0.39 0.36 14.98
N ASP A 36 1.27 1.08 15.69
CA ASP A 36 1.85 2.34 15.20
C ASP A 36 2.78 2.10 14.00
N ILE A 37 3.56 1.02 14.04
CA ILE A 37 4.45 0.63 12.94
C ILE A 37 3.64 0.19 11.72
N LYS A 38 2.57 -0.58 11.90
CA LYS A 38 1.65 -0.93 10.80
C LYS A 38 1.06 0.32 10.15
N MET A 39 0.58 1.27 10.95
CA MET A 39 0.00 2.52 10.45
C MET A 39 1.00 3.30 9.60
N LEU A 40 2.24 3.46 10.06
CA LEU A 40 3.29 4.09 9.27
C LEU A 40 3.61 3.30 7.99
N THR A 41 3.66 1.97 8.11
CA THR A 41 3.99 1.09 6.99
C THR A 41 2.93 1.16 5.88
N TYR A 42 1.64 1.28 6.21
CA TYR A 42 0.59 1.48 5.21
C TYR A 42 0.76 2.79 4.43
N LEU A 43 1.18 3.87 5.10
CA LEU A 43 1.45 5.15 4.43
C LEU A 43 2.65 5.04 3.48
N ILE A 44 3.71 4.36 3.91
CA ILE A 44 4.89 4.06 3.07
C ILE A 44 4.44 3.25 1.85
N LEU A 45 3.64 2.20 2.07
CA LEU A 45 3.18 1.31 1.02
C LEU A 45 2.34 2.03 -0.05
N ILE A 46 1.48 2.97 0.36
CA ILE A 46 0.77 3.86 -0.57
C ILE A 46 1.77 4.65 -1.43
N ARG A 47 2.78 5.25 -0.82
CA ARG A 47 3.80 6.01 -1.59
C ARG A 47 4.62 5.13 -2.52
N LEU A 48 4.95 3.91 -2.12
CA LEU A 48 5.68 2.97 -2.97
C LEU A 48 4.86 2.51 -4.17
N SER A 49 3.53 2.46 -4.07
CA SER A 49 2.67 2.13 -5.21
C SER A 49 2.83 3.10 -6.38
N ASP A 50 3.16 4.36 -6.10
CA ASP A 50 3.45 5.39 -7.11
C ASP A 50 4.94 5.42 -7.51
N LEU A 51 5.86 5.25 -6.54
CA LEU A 51 7.30 5.43 -6.77
C LEU A 51 7.97 4.21 -7.44
N CYS A 52 7.54 3.00 -7.12
CA CYS A 52 8.16 1.76 -7.63
C CYS A 52 7.12 0.67 -7.94
N PRO A 53 6.13 0.95 -8.81
CA PRO A 53 5.02 0.04 -9.10
C PRO A 53 5.48 -1.37 -9.52
N SER A 54 6.52 -1.47 -10.37
CA SER A 54 7.06 -2.75 -10.83
C SER A 54 7.65 -3.61 -9.71
N ALA A 55 8.21 -3.00 -8.66
CA ALA A 55 8.75 -3.72 -7.51
C ALA A 55 7.62 -4.22 -6.60
N ILE A 56 6.57 -3.42 -6.42
CA ILE A 56 5.35 -3.81 -5.70
C ILE A 56 4.65 -4.97 -6.40
N LEU A 57 4.47 -4.92 -7.73
CA LEU A 57 3.86 -6.01 -8.50
C LEU A 57 4.60 -7.34 -8.31
N GLN A 58 5.94 -7.33 -8.23
CA GLN A 58 6.76 -8.52 -7.97
C GLN A 58 6.62 -9.10 -6.56
N ARG A 59 5.99 -8.37 -5.63
CA ARG A 59 5.72 -8.78 -4.24
C ARG A 59 4.23 -8.76 -3.92
N LEU A 60 3.38 -8.63 -4.94
CA LEU A 60 1.97 -8.33 -4.78
C LEU A 60 1.24 -9.39 -3.94
N GLU A 61 1.46 -10.66 -4.26
CA GLU A 61 0.84 -11.79 -3.55
C GLU A 61 1.11 -11.74 -2.03
N ASN A 62 2.37 -11.56 -1.64
CA ASN A 62 2.76 -11.47 -0.23
C ASN A 62 2.14 -10.25 0.46
N ILE A 63 2.25 -9.08 -0.16
CA ILE A 63 1.76 -7.83 0.40
C ILE A 63 0.24 -7.90 0.58
N VAL A 64 -0.49 -8.31 -0.46
CA VAL A 64 -1.96 -8.44 -0.42
C VAL A 64 -2.39 -9.47 0.63
N GLY A 65 -1.64 -10.57 0.79
CA GLY A 65 -1.87 -11.53 1.88
C GLY A 65 -1.88 -10.88 3.26
N LEU A 66 -0.88 -10.02 3.55
CA LEU A 66 -0.78 -9.31 4.85
C LEU A 66 -1.87 -8.25 5.03
N LEU A 67 -2.26 -7.57 3.94
CA LEU A 67 -3.40 -6.63 3.98
C LEU A 67 -4.71 -7.36 4.24
N LYS A 68 -4.92 -8.52 3.59
CA LYS A 68 -6.08 -9.40 3.80
C LYS A 68 -6.17 -9.82 5.26
N GLU A 69 -5.09 -10.31 5.87
CA GLU A 69 -5.08 -10.67 7.29
C GLU A 69 -5.58 -9.53 8.18
N THR A 70 -5.14 -8.30 7.91
CA THR A 70 -5.60 -7.12 8.68
C THR A 70 -7.08 -6.83 8.46
N CYS A 71 -7.55 -6.86 7.22
CA CYS A 71 -8.95 -6.61 6.86
C CYS A 71 -9.93 -7.58 7.55
N PHE A 72 -9.49 -8.82 7.80
CA PHE A 72 -10.31 -9.89 8.35
C PHE A 72 -10.06 -10.20 9.83
N THR A 73 -9.09 -9.54 10.46
CA THR A 73 -8.81 -9.72 11.89
C THR A 73 -10.00 -9.27 12.73
N LYS A 74 -10.53 -10.19 13.55
CA LYS A 74 -11.64 -9.94 14.48
C LYS A 74 -11.12 -9.92 15.91
N LEU A 75 -11.53 -8.91 16.68
CA LEU A 75 -11.25 -8.85 18.10
C LEU A 75 -12.16 -9.78 18.91
N LYS A 76 -11.71 -10.11 20.11
CA LYS A 76 -12.50 -10.89 21.07
C LYS A 76 -13.69 -10.06 21.58
N SER A 77 -14.77 -10.72 21.98
CA SER A 77 -15.98 -10.06 22.47
C SER A 77 -15.79 -9.26 23.77
N ASN A 78 -14.71 -9.52 24.51
CA ASN A 78 -14.33 -8.80 25.72
C ASN A 78 -13.35 -7.65 25.48
N ALA A 79 -13.02 -7.35 24.22
CA ALA A 79 -12.16 -6.22 23.88
C ALA A 79 -12.82 -4.91 24.33
N VAL A 80 -12.00 -3.97 24.78
CA VAL A 80 -12.50 -2.65 25.18
C VAL A 80 -12.79 -1.79 23.96
N LYS A 81 -13.67 -0.80 24.09
CA LYS A 81 -14.08 0.09 22.98
C LYS A 81 -12.89 0.65 22.18
N GLN A 82 -11.82 1.06 22.88
CA GLN A 82 -10.62 1.60 22.26
C GLN A 82 -9.88 0.58 21.37
N GLU A 83 -9.92 -0.70 21.70
CA GLU A 83 -9.30 -1.75 20.86
C GLU A 83 -10.09 -1.92 19.56
N PHE A 84 -11.43 -1.90 19.62
CA PHE A 84 -12.28 -1.92 18.44
C PHE A 84 -12.04 -0.72 17.53
N GLU A 85 -11.94 0.48 18.09
CA GLU A 85 -11.63 1.69 17.33
C GLU A 85 -10.27 1.59 16.62
N LYS A 86 -9.23 1.11 17.32
CA LYS A 86 -7.91 0.84 16.72
C LYS A 86 -7.98 -0.18 15.59
N GLN A 87 -8.68 -1.29 15.79
CA GLN A 87 -8.78 -2.32 14.76
C GLN A 87 -9.52 -1.81 13.52
N ASP A 88 -10.57 -1.03 13.73
CA ASP A 88 -11.36 -0.42 12.66
C ASP A 88 -10.54 0.62 11.86
N GLU A 89 -9.68 1.39 12.55
CA GLU A 89 -8.70 2.27 11.91
C GLU A 89 -7.64 1.51 11.10
N LEU A 90 -7.08 0.42 11.65
CA LEU A 90 -6.15 -0.44 10.93
C LEU A 90 -6.77 -1.00 9.64
N ARG A 91 -8.03 -1.46 9.71
CA ARG A 91 -8.75 -1.99 8.55
C ARG A 91 -8.95 -0.94 7.47
N ARG A 92 -9.33 0.30 7.83
CA ARG A 92 -9.40 1.41 6.87
C ARG A 92 -8.05 1.70 6.22
N SER A 93 -6.98 1.72 7.01
CA SER A 93 -5.63 2.00 6.52
C SER A 93 -5.13 0.92 5.57
N ALA A 94 -5.37 -0.36 5.89
CA ALA A 94 -5.06 -1.49 5.02
C ALA A 94 -5.85 -1.45 3.70
N ILE A 95 -7.15 -1.13 3.75
CA ILE A 95 -7.98 -0.96 2.54
C ILE A 95 -7.45 0.20 1.69
N ARG A 96 -7.07 1.33 2.31
CA ARG A 96 -6.48 2.47 1.59
C ARG A 96 -5.19 2.09 0.88
N ALA A 97 -4.31 1.35 1.55
CA ALA A 97 -3.07 0.86 0.94
C ALA A 97 -3.35 -0.14 -0.20
N PHE A 98 -4.28 -1.07 0.01
CA PHE A 98 -4.69 -2.02 -1.02
C PHE A 98 -5.25 -1.32 -2.26
N VAL A 99 -6.09 -0.28 -2.09
CA VAL A 99 -6.64 0.49 -3.21
C VAL A 99 -5.54 1.18 -4.00
N ALA A 100 -4.56 1.77 -3.33
CA ALA A 100 -3.43 2.41 -4.01
C ALA A 100 -2.65 1.39 -4.85
N ILE A 101 -2.37 0.21 -4.29
CA ILE A 101 -1.72 -0.89 -5.01
C ILE A 101 -2.58 -1.40 -6.17
N TYR A 102 -3.89 -1.56 -5.97
CA TYR A 102 -4.79 -2.10 -6.98
C TYR A 102 -4.99 -1.16 -8.18
N ARG A 103 -4.58 0.11 -8.06
CA ARG A 103 -4.54 1.07 -9.18
C ARG A 103 -3.32 0.90 -10.09
N ILE A 104 -2.31 0.15 -9.65
CA ILE A 104 -1.15 -0.17 -10.48
C ILE A 104 -1.63 -1.03 -11.66
N CYS A 105 -1.18 -0.69 -12.86
CA CYS A 105 -1.45 -1.51 -14.06
C CYS A 105 -1.01 -2.96 -13.82
N ASP A 106 -1.80 -3.93 -14.27
CA ASP A 106 -1.60 -5.39 -14.08
C ASP A 106 -1.85 -5.93 -12.67
N ALA A 107 -2.15 -5.10 -11.67
CA ALA A 107 -2.52 -5.60 -10.34
C ALA A 107 -3.83 -6.42 -10.35
N ASP A 108 -4.73 -6.12 -11.29
CA ASP A 108 -5.99 -6.84 -11.53
C ASP A 108 -5.80 -8.17 -12.28
N LYS A 109 -4.57 -8.54 -12.67
CA LYS A 109 -4.27 -9.87 -13.21
C LYS A 109 -3.92 -10.88 -12.12
N ASP A 110 -3.56 -10.39 -10.94
CA ASP A 110 -3.23 -11.22 -9.79
C ASP A 110 -4.50 -11.80 -9.14
N ALA A 111 -4.49 -13.11 -8.89
CA ALA A 111 -5.66 -13.81 -8.37
C ALA A 111 -5.98 -13.40 -6.92
N VAL A 112 -4.96 -13.19 -6.09
CA VAL A 112 -5.11 -12.85 -4.66
C VAL A 112 -5.60 -11.41 -4.51
N ALA A 113 -5.09 -10.49 -5.34
CA ALA A 113 -5.58 -9.12 -5.41
C ALA A 113 -7.07 -9.06 -5.80
N ASN A 114 -7.47 -9.78 -6.85
CA ASN A 114 -8.87 -9.86 -7.25
C ASN A 114 -9.78 -10.46 -6.16
N GLU A 115 -9.33 -11.53 -5.50
CA GLU A 115 -10.08 -12.16 -4.43
C GLU A 115 -10.34 -11.18 -3.27
N LEU A 116 -9.32 -10.40 -2.87
CA LEU A 116 -9.47 -9.38 -1.84
C LEU A 116 -10.41 -8.26 -2.31
N MET A 117 -10.28 -7.77 -3.54
CA MET A 117 -11.18 -6.76 -4.09
C MET A 117 -12.65 -7.24 -4.13
N ASN A 118 -12.87 -8.49 -4.54
CA ASN A 118 -14.20 -9.11 -4.54
C ASN A 118 -14.74 -9.25 -3.12
N SER A 119 -13.91 -9.64 -2.17
CA SER A 119 -14.29 -9.73 -0.76
C SER A 119 -14.69 -8.36 -0.20
N ILE A 120 -13.94 -7.31 -0.52
CA ILE A 120 -14.25 -5.92 -0.13
C ILE A 120 -15.61 -5.49 -0.68
N LYS A 121 -15.93 -5.84 -1.93
CA LYS A 121 -17.21 -5.46 -2.57
C LYS A 121 -18.42 -6.28 -2.11
N THR A 122 -18.22 -7.52 -1.68
CA THR A 122 -19.32 -8.44 -1.36
C THR A 122 -19.67 -8.48 0.12
N MET A 123 -18.71 -8.17 1.00
CA MET A 123 -18.93 -8.17 2.44
C MET A 123 -19.37 -6.78 2.92
N PRO A 124 -20.60 -6.61 3.48
CA PRO A 124 -21.13 -5.30 3.84
C PRO A 124 -20.24 -4.48 4.79
N GLU A 125 -19.56 -5.17 5.71
CA GLU A 125 -18.65 -4.53 6.66
C GLU A 125 -17.38 -3.98 5.97
N LEU A 126 -16.80 -4.71 5.02
CA LEU A 126 -15.63 -4.22 4.29
C LEU A 126 -16.01 -3.17 3.25
N GLN A 127 -17.19 -3.32 2.64
CA GLN A 127 -17.73 -2.38 1.68
C GLN A 127 -17.92 -0.99 2.31
N SER A 128 -18.50 -0.91 3.51
CA SER A 128 -18.71 0.37 4.19
C SER A 128 -17.38 1.06 4.54
N LEU A 129 -16.36 0.30 4.95
CA LEU A 129 -15.01 0.83 5.16
C LEU A 129 -14.38 1.32 3.85
N TYR A 130 -14.55 0.58 2.77
CA TYR A 130 -14.08 0.97 1.44
C TYR A 130 -14.72 2.27 0.95
N GLU A 131 -16.04 2.39 1.07
CA GLU A 131 -16.78 3.61 0.70
C GLU A 131 -16.30 4.81 1.53
N SER A 132 -16.12 4.64 2.84
CA SER A 132 -15.55 5.66 3.73
C SER A 132 -14.14 6.09 3.31
N VAL A 133 -13.29 5.14 2.89
CA VAL A 133 -11.95 5.42 2.38
C VAL A 133 -12.01 6.19 1.05
N MET A 134 -12.89 5.81 0.13
CA MET A 134 -13.04 6.50 -1.16
C MET A 134 -13.47 7.96 -0.98
N GLU A 135 -14.44 8.21 -0.10
CA GLU A 135 -14.91 9.55 0.19
C GLU A 135 -13.82 10.41 0.84
N SER A 136 -13.09 9.83 1.80
CA SER A 136 -11.95 10.52 2.44
C SER A 136 -10.87 10.91 1.42
N ASN A 137 -10.55 10.02 0.49
CA ASN A 137 -9.55 10.28 -0.55
C ASN A 137 -10.02 11.38 -1.52
N LYS A 138 -11.30 11.39 -1.87
CA LYS A 138 -11.90 12.43 -2.72
C LYS A 138 -11.78 13.81 -2.04
N ILE A 139 -12.15 13.90 -0.77
CA ILE A 139 -12.04 15.13 0.02
C ILE A 139 -10.58 15.61 0.07
N ILE A 140 -9.62 14.71 0.30
CA ILE A 140 -8.19 15.07 0.33
C ILE A 140 -7.74 15.63 -1.02
N ASN A 141 -8.12 15.00 -2.13
CA ASN A 141 -7.75 15.45 -3.47
C ASN A 141 -8.42 16.79 -3.85
N GLU A 142 -9.62 17.07 -3.34
CA GLU A 142 -10.30 18.35 -3.53
C GLU A 142 -9.67 19.49 -2.70
N LEU A 143 -9.21 19.18 -1.48
CA LEU A 143 -8.57 20.15 -0.58
C LEU A 143 -7.10 20.41 -0.91
N LEU A 144 -6.42 19.41 -1.47
CA LEU A 144 -5.00 19.45 -1.84
C LEU A 144 -4.86 18.87 -3.26
N PRO A 145 -5.28 19.61 -4.31
CA PRO A 145 -4.99 19.19 -5.68
C PRO A 145 -3.48 18.99 -5.80
N SER A 146 -3.08 17.81 -6.26
CA SER A 146 -1.69 17.43 -6.42
C SER A 146 -0.93 18.54 -7.13
N MET A 147 0.05 19.13 -6.45
CA MET A 147 1.04 19.98 -7.10
C MET A 147 1.79 19.07 -8.07
N GLU A 148 1.47 19.17 -9.37
CA GLU A 148 2.31 18.58 -10.42
C GLU A 148 3.69 19.19 -10.27
N VAL A 149 4.63 18.43 -9.72
CA VAL A 149 6.03 18.79 -9.75
C VAL A 149 6.50 18.45 -11.15
N ASP A 150 6.35 19.42 -12.06
CA ASP A 150 6.95 19.37 -13.39
C ASP A 150 8.47 19.26 -13.22
N PHE A 151 8.99 18.04 -13.34
CA PHE A 151 10.42 17.83 -13.60
C PHE A 151 10.66 18.07 -15.09
N ASN A 152 10.74 19.35 -15.48
CA ASN A 152 11.38 19.78 -16.72
C ASN A 152 12.90 19.77 -16.59
#